data_AF-A0A5M9PVL0-F1
#
_entry.id   AF-A0A5M9PVL0-F1
#
_cell.length_a   1.000
_cell.length_b   1.000
_cell.length_c   1.000
_cell.angle_alpha   90.00
_cell.angle_beta   90.00
_cell.angle_gamma   90.00
#
_symmetry.space_group_name_H-M   'P 1'
#
loop_
_entity.id
_entity.type
_entity.pdbx_description
1 polymer ?
#
loop_
_entity_poly.entity_id
_entity_poly.type
_entity_poly.pdbx_seq_one_letter_code
_entity_poly.pdbx_strand_id
1 'polypeptide(L)'
;MSKKYILKRPIQKIIRFSKEENDYLKDKIERSPFNNFQNYARILLLTGEVKMVDYSKLQRLNGEVNRIGNNINQVAKLAHQFKEISEEDIQELTQELRELKKLVSNKFKEELKQERLI
;
A
#
# COMPACT_ATOMS: atom_id res chain seq x y z
N MET A 1 20.79 22.87 -33.87
CA MET A 1 21.47 21.68 -33.33
C MET A 1 20.54 20.99 -32.34
N SER A 2 20.15 19.74 -32.57
CA SER A 2 19.29 19.00 -31.64
C SER A 2 20.08 18.65 -30.38
N LYS A 3 19.53 18.94 -29.20
CA LYS A 3 20.14 18.55 -27.92
C LYS A 3 20.19 17.02 -27.86
N LYS A 4 21.40 16.44 -27.87
CA LYS A 4 21.60 14.99 -27.70
C LYS A 4 21.27 14.61 -26.26
N TYR A 5 20.11 13.99 -26.04
CA TYR A 5 19.69 13.56 -24.71
C TYR A 5 20.52 12.35 -24.26
N ILE A 6 21.07 12.40 -23.03
CA ILE A 6 21.78 11.27 -22.41
C ILE A 6 20.76 10.46 -21.61
N LEU A 7 20.54 9.22 -22.02
CA LEU A 7 19.65 8.30 -21.31
C LEU A 7 20.28 7.87 -19.98
N LYS A 8 19.49 7.83 -18.90
CA LYS A 8 19.89 7.23 -17.61
C LYS A 8 20.32 5.76 -17.75
N ARG A 9 19.82 5.06 -18.78
CA ARG A 9 20.08 3.64 -19.07
C ARG A 9 20.49 3.50 -20.54
N PRO A 10 21.76 3.75 -20.88
CA PRO A 10 22.21 3.78 -22.27
C PRO A 10 22.52 2.39 -22.85
N ILE A 11 22.72 1.37 -22.01
CA ILE A 11 23.09 0.02 -22.44
C ILE A 11 21.83 -0.74 -22.89
N GLN A 12 21.86 -1.27 -24.10
CA GLN A 12 20.79 -2.09 -24.67
C GLN A 12 21.14 -3.59 -24.61
N LYS A 13 20.12 -4.41 -24.39
CA LYS A 13 20.18 -5.88 -24.48
C LYS A 13 19.05 -6.32 -25.40
N ILE A 14 19.37 -7.12 -26.42
CA ILE A 14 18.39 -7.62 -27.39
C ILE A 14 17.97 -9.03 -26.97
N ILE A 15 16.67 -9.25 -26.89
CA ILE A 15 16.05 -10.55 -26.65
C ILE A 15 15.12 -10.82 -27.83
N ARG A 16 15.17 -12.03 -28.36
CA ARG A 16 14.28 -12.48 -29.44
C ARG A 16 13.27 -13.46 -28.86
N PHE A 17 12.04 -13.38 -29.33
CA PHE A 17 10.93 -14.25 -28.93
C PHE A 17 10.28 -14.83 -30.19
N SER A 18 9.74 -16.04 -30.09
CA SER A 18 8.73 -16.51 -31.02
C SER A 18 7.44 -15.70 -30.86
N LYS A 19 6.48 -15.88 -31.78
CA LYS A 19 5.18 -15.21 -31.69
C LYS A 19 4.45 -15.64 -30.41
N GLU A 20 4.45 -16.93 -30.12
CA GLU A 20 3.79 -17.55 -28.98
C GLU A 20 4.40 -17.06 -27.66
N GLU A 21 5.73 -17.01 -27.57
CA GLU A 21 6.43 -16.49 -26.40
C GLU A 21 6.12 -15.02 -26.15
N ASN A 22 6.07 -14.21 -27.22
CA ASN A 22 5.77 -12.79 -27.12
C ASN A 22 4.32 -12.54 -26.70
N ASP A 23 3.37 -13.32 -27.21
CA ASP A 23 1.95 -13.18 -26.84
C ASP A 23 1.73 -13.62 -25.38
N TYR A 24 2.38 -14.71 -24.95
CA TYR A 24 2.41 -15.12 -23.54
C TYR A 24 3.01 -14.04 -22.63
N LEU A 25 4.13 -13.45 -23.04
CA LEU A 25 4.79 -12.38 -22.30
C LEU A 25 3.91 -11.13 -22.18
N LYS A 26 3.16 -10.76 -23.22
CA LYS A 26 2.22 -9.63 -23.18
C LYS A 26 1.12 -9.86 -22.15
N ASP A 27 0.46 -11.01 -22.16
CA ASP A 27 -0.55 -11.36 -21.16
C ASP A 27 0.03 -11.30 -19.74
N LYS A 28 1.27 -11.80 -19.56
CA LYS A 28 1.97 -11.73 -18.27
C LYS A 28 2.29 -10.30 -17.82
N ILE A 29 2.61 -9.40 -18.75
CA ILE A 29 2.85 -7.98 -18.46
C ILE A 29 1.52 -7.30 -18.10
N GLU A 30 0.45 -7.53 -18.86
CA GLU A 30 -0.88 -6.95 -18.62
C GLU A 30 -1.43 -7.32 -17.25
N ARG A 31 -1.17 -8.56 -16.81
CA ARG A 31 -1.54 -9.01 -15.46
C ARG A 31 -0.63 -8.48 -14.37
N SER A 32 0.55 -7.96 -14.68
CA SER A 32 1.52 -7.50 -13.70
C SER A 32 1.28 -6.03 -13.31
N PRO A 33 1.86 -5.53 -12.20
CA PRO A 33 1.83 -4.10 -11.89
C PRO A 33 2.69 -3.23 -12.84
N PHE A 34 3.23 -3.78 -13.93
CA PHE A 34 4.11 -3.09 -14.86
C PHE A 34 3.43 -2.81 -16.20
N ASN A 35 3.55 -1.57 -16.66
CA ASN A 35 2.82 -1.08 -17.85
C ASN A 35 3.60 -1.26 -19.16
N ASN A 36 4.81 -1.83 -19.13
CA ASN A 36 5.63 -2.03 -20.33
C ASN A 36 6.71 -3.10 -20.15
N PHE A 37 7.16 -3.67 -21.27
CA PHE A 37 8.19 -4.69 -21.33
C PHE A 37 9.50 -4.26 -20.67
N GLN A 38 9.96 -3.02 -20.89
CA GLN A 38 11.24 -2.54 -20.37
C GLN A 38 11.31 -2.62 -18.84
N ASN A 39 10.25 -2.18 -18.15
CA ASN A 39 10.20 -2.24 -16.68
C ASN A 39 10.03 -3.68 -16.19
N TYR A 40 9.14 -4.44 -16.83
CA TYR A 40 8.87 -5.84 -16.50
C TYR A 40 10.14 -6.69 -16.58
N ALA A 41 10.78 -6.69 -17.76
CA ALA A 41 11.98 -7.48 -18.02
C ALA A 41 13.15 -7.03 -17.15
N ARG A 42 13.34 -5.72 -16.95
CA ARG A 42 14.43 -5.22 -16.13
C ARG A 42 14.28 -5.65 -14.66
N ILE A 43 13.08 -5.58 -14.09
CA ILE A 43 12.87 -6.01 -12.71
C ILE A 43 13.08 -7.52 -12.62
N LEU A 44 12.41 -8.30 -13.48
CA LEU A 44 12.58 -9.76 -13.51
C LEU A 44 14.05 -10.19 -13.63
N LEU A 45 14.83 -9.56 -14.51
CA LEU A 45 16.26 -9.87 -14.70
C LEU A 45 17.14 -9.47 -13.50
N LEU A 46 16.74 -8.48 -12.70
CA LEU A 46 17.52 -8.01 -11.54
C LEU A 46 17.12 -8.73 -10.25
N THR A 47 15.86 -9.12 -10.11
CA THR A 47 15.32 -9.70 -8.86
C THR A 47 15.07 -11.20 -8.96
N GLY A 48 15.06 -11.79 -10.15
CA GLY A 48 14.73 -13.20 -10.39
C GLY A 48 13.23 -13.51 -10.35
N GLU A 49 12.43 -12.64 -9.75
CA GLU A 49 10.97 -12.77 -9.64
C GLU A 49 10.25 -11.42 -9.72
N VAL A 50 9.03 -11.42 -10.26
CA VAL A 50 8.10 -10.28 -10.22
C VAL A 50 7.09 -10.55 -9.10
N LYS A 51 7.26 -9.89 -7.94
CA LYS A 51 6.30 -9.97 -6.85
C LYS A 51 5.12 -9.04 -7.11
N MET A 52 3.93 -9.62 -7.20
CA MET A 52 2.68 -8.88 -7.07
C MET A 52 2.24 -8.98 -5.62
N VAL A 53 2.27 -7.87 -4.89
CA VAL A 53 1.75 -7.81 -3.54
C VAL A 53 0.44 -7.04 -3.59
N ASP A 54 -0.66 -7.70 -3.23
CA ASP A 54 -1.98 -7.07 -3.14
C ASP A 54 -2.10 -6.30 -1.82
N TYR A 55 -2.08 -4.97 -1.90
CA TYR A 55 -2.25 -4.08 -0.75
C TYR A 55 -3.69 -3.61 -0.55
N SER A 56 -4.66 -4.15 -1.30
CA SER A 56 -6.06 -3.72 -1.26
C SER A 56 -6.65 -3.78 0.16
N LYS A 57 -6.33 -4.83 0.92
CA LYS A 57 -6.75 -4.99 2.32
C LYS A 57 -6.16 -3.91 3.22
N LEU A 58 -4.86 -3.62 3.06
CA LEU A 58 -4.16 -2.60 3.83
C LEU A 58 -4.74 -1.21 3.54
N GLN A 59 -5.09 -0.95 2.28
CA GLN A 59 -5.69 0.31 1.85
C GLN A 59 -7.09 0.51 2.43
N ARG A 60 -7.92 -0.55 2.47
CA ARG A 60 -9.24 -0.52 3.14
C ARG A 60 -9.10 -0.24 4.63
N LEU A 61 -8.18 -0.92 5.31
CA LEU A 61 -7.92 -0.71 6.72
C LEU A 61 -7.50 0.73 7.02
N ASN A 62 -6.63 1.31 6.18
CA ASN A 62 -6.21 2.70 6.34
C ASN A 62 -7.39 3.68 6.17
N GLY A 63 -8.35 3.35 5.30
CA GLY A 63 -9.61 4.10 5.15
C GLY A 63 -10.45 4.09 6.42
N GLU A 64 -10.62 2.93 7.06
CA GLU A 64 -11.37 2.81 8.33
C GLU A 64 -10.68 3.57 9.48
N VAL A 65 -9.35 3.50 9.58
CA VAL A 65 -8.58 4.25 10.59
C VAL A 65 -8.76 5.77 10.39
N ASN A 66 -8.72 6.25 9.15
CA ASN A 66 -8.96 7.67 8.85
C ASN A 66 -10.38 8.10 9.24
N ARG A 67 -11.37 7.23 9.05
CA ARG A 67 -12.76 7.50 9.43
C ARG A 67 -12.91 7.60 10.95
N ILE A 68 -12.26 6.72 11.70
CA ILE A 68 -12.18 6.79 13.16
C ILE A 68 -11.51 8.11 13.59
N GLY A 69 -10.38 8.47 12.99
CA GLY A 69 -9.69 9.73 13.27
C GLY A 69 -10.57 10.96 13.03
N ASN A 70 -11.35 10.97 11.94
CA ASN A 70 -12.29 12.05 11.65
C ASN A 70 -13.41 12.14 12.69
N ASN A 71 -13.99 11.01 13.11
CA ASN A 71 -15.02 10.98 14.13
C ASN A 71 -14.49 11.50 15.48
N ILE A 72 -13.29 11.08 15.89
CA ILE A 72 -12.62 11.58 17.10
C ILE A 72 -12.41 13.10 17.00
N ASN A 73 -11.94 13.58 15.85
CA ASN A 73 -11.69 15.00 15.65
C ASN A 73 -12.98 15.83 15.68
N GLN A 74 -14.11 15.25 15.26
CA GLN A 74 -15.44 15.87 15.40
C GLN A 74 -15.86 15.92 16.87
N VAL A 75 -15.71 14.83 17.62
CA VAL A 75 -16.00 14.80 19.07
C VAL A 75 -15.14 15.81 19.83
N ALA A 76 -13.85 15.90 19.52
CA ALA A 76 -12.95 16.89 20.12
C ALA A 76 -13.36 18.33 19.79
N LYS A 77 -13.80 18.61 18.55
CA LYS A 77 -14.31 19.92 18.17
C LYS A 77 -15.62 20.27 18.86
N LEU A 78 -16.54 19.30 18.97
CA LEU A 78 -17.80 19.46 19.70
C LEU A 78 -17.51 19.73 21.18
N ALA A 79 -16.63 18.95 21.82
CA ALA A 79 -16.17 19.18 23.18
C ALA A 79 -15.61 20.59 23.39
N HIS A 80 -14.78 21.06 22.47
CA HIS A 80 -14.21 22.41 22.52
C HIS A 80 -15.27 23.51 22.29
N GLN A 81 -16.31 23.25 21.48
CA GLN A 81 -17.40 24.19 21.25
C GLN A 81 -18.39 24.27 22.41
N PHE A 82 -18.65 23.16 23.12
CA PHE A 82 -19.69 23.10 24.15
C PHE A 82 -19.25 23.48 25.57
N LYS A 83 -17.93 23.64 25.85
CA LYS A 83 -17.38 24.18 27.12
C LYS A 83 -17.89 23.57 28.45
N GLU A 84 -18.58 22.43 28.44
CA GLU A 84 -19.03 21.70 29.63
C GLU A 84 -19.00 20.19 29.38
N ILE A 85 -17.80 19.62 29.22
CA ILE A 85 -17.61 18.16 29.35
C ILE A 85 -16.75 17.94 30.59
N SER A 86 -17.16 17.01 31.45
CA SER A 86 -16.39 16.68 32.65
C SER A 86 -15.07 16.01 32.24
N GLU A 87 -14.00 16.23 33.02
CA GLU A 87 -12.72 15.55 32.74
C GLU A 87 -12.86 14.02 32.77
N GLU A 88 -13.83 13.50 33.52
CA GLU A 88 -14.15 12.08 33.64
C GLU A 88 -14.65 11.49 32.31
N ASP A 89 -15.56 12.18 31.62
CA ASP A 89 -16.07 11.74 30.31
C ASP A 89 -14.96 11.71 29.24
N ILE A 90 -14.03 12.67 29.29
CA ILE A 90 -12.88 12.70 28.38
C ILE A 90 -11.93 11.54 28.69
N GLN A 91 -11.71 11.23 29.97
CA GLN A 91 -10.85 10.13 30.37
C GLN A 91 -11.42 8.78 29.94
N GLU A 92 -12.72 8.57 30.11
CA GLU A 92 -13.41 7.33 29.70
C GLU A 92 -13.32 7.13 28.18
N LEU A 93 -13.63 8.17 27.40
CA LEU A 93 -13.52 8.14 25.95
C LEU A 93 -12.07 7.88 25.49
N THR A 94 -11.09 8.49 26.15
CA THR A 94 -9.66 8.29 25.84
C THR A 94 -9.21 6.86 26.14
N GLN A 95 -9.79 6.25 27.18
CA GLN A 95 -9.49 4.88 27.58
C GLN A 95 -10.09 3.87 26.61
N GLU A 96 -11.35 4.02 26.21
CA GLU A 96 -11.97 3.18 25.17
C GLU A 96 -11.20 3.27 23.84
N LEU A 97 -10.73 4.47 23.47
CA LEU A 97 -9.89 4.67 22.29
C LEU A 97 -8.54 3.97 22.39
N ARG A 98 -7.92 3.95 23.57
CA ARG A 98 -6.69 3.19 23.79
C ARG A 98 -6.91 1.70 23.64
N GLU A 99 -8.02 1.18 24.17
CA GLU A 99 -8.36 -0.23 24.07
C GLU A 99 -8.62 -0.64 22.63
N LEU A 100 -9.40 0.15 21.88
CA LEU A 100 -9.65 -0.06 20.46
C LEU A 100 -8.34 -0.07 19.66
N LYS A 101 -7.46 0.89 19.90
CA LYS A 101 -6.13 0.96 19.24
C LYS A 101 -5.30 -0.28 19.54
N LYS A 102 -5.33 -0.77 20.79
CA LYS A 102 -4.61 -1.98 21.22
C LYS A 102 -5.15 -3.22 20.52
N LEU A 103 -6.47 -3.34 20.43
CA LEU A 103 -7.16 -4.47 19.79
C LEU A 103 -6.84 -4.52 18.29
N VAL A 104 -6.90 -3.38 17.60
CA VAL A 104 -6.51 -3.27 16.17
C VAL A 104 -5.03 -3.61 15.96
N SER A 105 -4.13 -3.08 16.79
CA SER A 105 -2.70 -3.39 16.69
C SER A 105 -2.38 -4.87 16.93
N ASN A 106 -3.07 -5.53 17.87
CA ASN A 106 -2.87 -6.94 18.15
C ASN A 106 -3.35 -7.80 16.99
N LYS A 107 -4.56 -7.53 16.46
CA LYS A 107 -5.09 -8.22 15.27
C LYS A 107 -4.17 -8.06 14.06
N PHE A 108 -3.62 -6.87 13.86
CA PHE A 108 -2.65 -6.58 12.81
C PHE A 108 -1.36 -7.41 12.94
N LYS A 109 -0.83 -7.57 14.17
CA LYS A 109 0.34 -8.42 14.43
C LYS A 109 0.06 -9.91 14.17
N GLU A 110 -1.15 -10.37 14.43
CA GLU A 110 -1.55 -11.75 14.17
C GLU A 110 -1.64 -12.04 12.67
N GLU A 111 -2.27 -11.15 11.89
CA GLU A 111 -2.37 -11.30 10.43
C GLU A 111 -0.98 -11.24 9.75
N LEU A 112 -0.10 -10.33 10.18
CA LEU A 112 1.29 -10.26 9.68
C LEU A 112 2.11 -11.52 9.99
N LYS A 113 1.82 -12.20 11.11
CA LYS A 113 2.49 -13.48 11.45
C LYS A 113 1.98 -14.62 10.57
N GLN A 114 0.69 -14.63 10.23
CA GLN A 114 0.12 -15.65 9.34
C GLN A 114 0.61 -15.49 7.90
N GLU A 115 0.78 -14.25 7.41
CA GLU A 115 1.34 -14.00 6.07
C GLU A 115 2.83 -14.37 5.94
N ARG A 116 3.60 -14.44 7.03
CA ARG A 116 5.01 -14.89 7.00
C ARG A 116 5.20 -16.41 7.01
N LEU A 117 4.12 -17.17 7.25
CA LEU A 117 4.11 -18.63 7.29
C LEU A 117 3.67 -19.26 5.96
N ILE A 118 3.41 -18.45 4.94
CA ILE A 118 3.13 -18.83 3.55
C ILE A 118 4.29 -18.31 2.68
#